data_AF-A0A9P7A981-F1
#
_entry.id   AF-A0A9P7A981-F1
#
_cell.length_a   1.000
_cell.length_b   1.000
_cell.length_c   1.000
_cell.angle_alpha   90.00
_cell.angle_beta   90.00
_cell.angle_gamma   90.00
#
_symmetry.space_group_name_H-M   'P 1'
#
loop_
_entity.id
_entity.type
_entity.pdbx_description
1 polymer ?
#
loop_
_entity_poly.entity_id
_entity_poly.type
_entity_poly.pdbx_seq_one_letter_code
_entity_poly.pdbx_strand_id
1 'polypeptide(L)'
;LVNEITTLRRHAEAHFSGKYRKWANQHSFESMLPGDVKARKENAAQQRINAHLTEHKAERVVPYSDKLFRQAAIEWLVATDQPIQALEHPKFQELIHVASRATNGVRIPGRKGTRAEIMRMFKNHLTRLRTTLNVSDVCLMSV
;
A
#
# COMPACT_ATOMS: atom_id res chain seq x y z
N LEU A 1 23.81 -32.81 -8.48
CA LEU A 1 25.08 -32.15 -8.86
C LEU A 1 25.68 -31.55 -7.59
N VAL A 2 26.69 -32.18 -7.00
CA VAL A 2 27.45 -31.56 -5.89
C VAL A 2 28.28 -30.43 -6.50
N ASN A 3 28.22 -29.24 -5.92
CA ASN A 3 28.87 -28.06 -6.49
C ASN A 3 30.39 -28.11 -6.19
N GLU A 4 31.12 -28.87 -7.00
CA GLU A 4 32.57 -29.16 -6.90
C GLU A 4 33.44 -27.92 -6.61
N ILE A 5 33.03 -26.75 -7.12
CA ILE A 5 33.73 -25.46 -6.90
C ILE A 5 33.79 -25.09 -5.42
N THR A 6 32.72 -25.37 -4.67
CA THR A 6 32.67 -25.09 -3.23
C THR A 6 33.55 -26.06 -2.42
N THR A 7 33.71 -27.29 -2.91
CA THR A 7 34.59 -28.31 -2.33
C THR A 7 36.06 -27.93 -2.51
N LEU A 8 36.47 -27.50 -3.71
CA LEU A 8 37.84 -27.07 -3.99
C LEU A 8 38.26 -25.85 -3.16
N ARG A 9 37.35 -24.88 -2.98
CA ARG A 9 37.63 -23.69 -2.15
C ARG A 9 37.79 -24.02 -0.67
N ARG A 10 37.00 -24.96 -0.13
CA ARG A 10 37.16 -25.45 1.24
C ARG A 10 38.45 -26.24 1.42
N HIS A 11 38.81 -27.09 0.46
CA HIS A 11 40.08 -27.81 0.48
C HIS A 11 41.28 -26.86 0.40
N ALA A 12 41.21 -25.84 -0.47
CA ALA A 12 42.23 -24.80 -0.55
C ALA A 12 42.34 -24.00 0.74
N GLU A 13 41.24 -23.70 1.41
CA GLU A 13 41.24 -23.06 2.72
C GLU A 13 41.91 -23.94 3.80
N ALA A 14 41.60 -25.23 3.83
CA ALA A 14 42.13 -26.15 4.82
C ALA A 14 43.64 -26.38 4.69
N HIS A 15 44.14 -26.61 3.46
CA HIS A 15 45.53 -27.02 3.24
C HIS A 15 46.45 -25.89 2.75
N PHE A 16 45.92 -24.86 2.11
CA PHE A 16 46.72 -23.88 1.35
C PHE A 16 46.34 -22.41 1.62
N SER A 17 45.51 -22.13 2.63
CA SER A 17 44.95 -20.78 2.88
C SER A 17 46.01 -19.67 2.94
N GLY A 18 47.12 -19.89 3.65
CA GLY A 18 48.19 -18.90 3.77
C GLY A 18 48.88 -18.57 2.44
N LYS A 19 49.12 -19.57 1.58
CA LYS A 19 49.72 -19.37 0.25
C LYS A 19 48.73 -18.69 -0.69
N TYR A 20 47.46 -19.11 -0.65
CA TYR A 20 46.40 -18.56 -1.50
C TYR A 20 46.14 -17.08 -1.21
N ARG A 21 46.04 -16.67 0.06
CA ARG A 21 45.84 -15.26 0.44
C ARG A 21 47.01 -14.38 -0.02
N LYS A 22 48.25 -14.86 0.11
CA LYS A 22 49.44 -14.14 -0.40
C LYS A 22 49.39 -13.97 -1.91
N TRP A 23 49.06 -15.03 -2.64
CA TRP A 23 48.90 -14.98 -4.09
C TRP A 23 47.79 -14.00 -4.50
N ALA A 24 46.63 -14.07 -3.84
CA ALA A 24 45.50 -13.19 -4.12
C ALA A 24 45.89 -11.71 -3.92
N ASN A 25 46.56 -11.38 -2.81
CA ASN A 25 47.02 -10.03 -2.53
C ASN A 25 48.07 -9.54 -3.55
N GLN A 26 49.04 -10.38 -3.93
CA GLN A 26 50.07 -10.02 -4.92
C GLN A 26 49.49 -9.72 -6.30
N HIS A 27 48.41 -10.41 -6.66
CA HIS A 27 47.76 -10.27 -7.96
C HIS A 27 46.54 -9.33 -7.92
N SER A 28 46.35 -8.60 -6.82
CA SER A 28 45.19 -7.71 -6.59
C SER A 28 43.82 -8.39 -6.73
N PHE A 29 43.75 -9.69 -6.45
CA PHE A 29 42.49 -10.44 -6.40
C PHE A 29 41.90 -10.45 -5.00
N GLU A 30 40.58 -10.34 -4.93
CA GLU A 30 39.83 -10.54 -3.69
C GLU A 30 39.80 -12.03 -3.31
N SER A 31 40.18 -12.35 -2.08
CA SER A 31 40.16 -13.74 -1.59
C SER A 31 38.73 -14.28 -1.56
N MET A 32 38.49 -15.36 -2.30
CA MET A 32 37.20 -16.06 -2.33
C MET A 32 37.16 -17.29 -1.42
N LEU A 33 38.09 -17.41 -0.47
CA LEU A 33 38.03 -18.49 0.52
C LEU A 33 36.75 -18.35 1.37
N PRO A 34 36.09 -19.47 1.71
CA PRO A 34 34.82 -19.44 2.43
C PRO A 34 34.85 -18.61 3.72
N GLY A 35 35.92 -18.69 4.53
CA GLY A 35 36.10 -17.88 5.72
C GLY A 35 36.22 -16.38 5.45
N ASP A 36 36.94 -15.99 4.40
CA ASP A 36 37.13 -14.58 4.03
C ASP A 36 35.82 -13.97 3.48
N VAL A 37 35.08 -14.74 2.69
CA VAL A 37 33.73 -14.35 2.23
C VAL A 37 32.75 -14.23 3.40
N LYS A 38 32.81 -15.14 4.37
CA LYS A 38 31.97 -15.09 5.57
C LYS A 38 32.27 -13.85 6.40
N ALA A 39 33.55 -13.59 6.69
CA ALA A 39 33.98 -12.40 7.41
C ALA A 39 33.55 -11.11 6.71
N ARG A 40 33.64 -11.05 5.38
CA ARG A 40 33.15 -9.91 4.61
C ARG A 40 31.63 -9.75 4.71
N LYS A 41 30.86 -10.82 4.64
CA LYS A 41 29.40 -10.77 4.82
C LYS A 41 29.01 -10.33 6.23
N GLU A 42 29.70 -10.82 7.25
CA GLU A 42 29.51 -10.41 8.65
C GLU A 42 29.84 -8.92 8.84
N ASN A 43 30.93 -8.44 8.25
CA ASN A 43 31.28 -7.01 8.27
C ASN A 43 30.34 -6.13 7.43
N ALA A 44 29.73 -6.68 6.37
CA ALA A 44 28.79 -5.97 5.52
C ALA A 44 27.34 -5.96 6.07
N ALA A 45 27.04 -6.79 7.08
CA ALA A 45 25.68 -7.03 7.55
C ALA A 45 25.00 -5.83 8.25
N GLN A 46 25.70 -4.70 8.45
CA GLN A 46 25.13 -3.55 9.16
C GLN A 46 25.16 -2.23 8.37
N GLN A 47 25.36 -2.25 7.06
CA GLN A 47 25.24 -1.04 6.25
C GLN A 47 24.14 -1.18 5.20
N ARG A 48 23.13 -0.31 5.35
CA ARG A 48 22.15 0.14 4.33
C ARG A 48 20.81 -0.58 4.25
N ILE A 49 20.06 -0.49 5.34
CA ILE A 49 18.62 -0.19 5.22
C ILE A 49 18.39 1.31 5.47
N ASN A 50 19.06 1.89 6.48
CA ASN A 50 18.85 3.30 6.86
C ASN A 50 19.30 4.35 5.81
N ALA A 51 20.19 4.02 4.88
CA ALA A 51 20.70 5.01 3.91
C ALA A 51 19.68 5.39 2.81
N HIS A 52 18.57 4.66 2.72
CA HIS A 52 17.50 4.94 1.75
C HIS A 52 16.11 5.08 2.39
N LEU A 53 16.02 5.05 3.72
CA LEU A 53 14.84 5.60 4.40
C LEU A 53 14.99 7.12 4.43
N THR A 54 14.72 7.77 3.30
CA THR A 54 14.23 9.14 3.37
C THR A 54 12.95 9.10 4.18
N GLU A 55 12.97 9.65 5.39
CA GLU A 55 11.76 10.04 6.10
C GLU A 55 10.95 10.90 5.14
N HIS A 56 9.98 10.30 4.46
CA HIS A 56 8.89 11.07 3.90
C HIS A 56 8.28 11.74 5.11
N LYS A 57 8.47 13.06 5.22
CA LYS A 57 7.68 13.90 6.11
C LYS A 57 6.25 13.74 5.64
N ALA A 58 5.58 12.70 6.12
CA ALA A 58 4.14 12.59 6.05
C ALA A 58 3.66 13.87 6.71
N GLU A 59 3.11 14.76 5.88
CA GLU A 59 2.42 15.96 6.30
C GLU A 59 1.56 15.55 7.49
N ARG A 60 1.87 16.07 8.69
CA ARG A 60 1.28 15.57 9.94
C ARG A 60 -0.23 15.75 9.84
N VAL A 61 -0.93 14.67 9.49
CA VAL A 61 -2.38 14.60 9.51
C VAL A 61 -2.76 14.88 10.95
N VAL A 62 -3.46 15.99 11.19
CA VAL A 62 -3.97 16.32 12.52
C VAL A 62 -4.78 15.11 12.99
N PRO A 63 -4.39 14.46 14.10
CA PRO A 63 -5.10 13.29 14.57
C PRO A 63 -6.57 13.62 14.80
N TYR A 64 -7.44 12.65 14.53
CA TYR A 64 -8.85 12.79 14.82
C TYR A 64 -9.08 13.18 16.28
N SER A 65 -10.00 14.12 16.50
CA SER A 65 -10.49 14.53 17.82
C SER A 65 -11.98 14.80 17.71
N ASP A 66 -12.78 14.27 18.64
CA ASP A 66 -14.23 14.51 18.68
C ASP A 66 -14.57 16.01 18.74
N LYS A 67 -13.73 16.80 19.43
CA LYS A 67 -13.89 18.25 19.54
C LYS A 67 -13.70 18.93 18.19
N LEU A 68 -12.64 18.56 17.47
CA LEU A 68 -12.32 19.12 16.15
C LEU A 68 -13.37 18.71 15.11
N PHE A 69 -13.80 17.44 15.14
CA PHE A 69 -14.85 16.95 14.26
C PHE A 69 -16.17 17.70 14.50
N ARG A 70 -16.59 17.85 15.77
CA ARG A 70 -17.81 18.57 16.13
C ARG A 70 -17.77 20.02 15.66
N GLN A 71 -16.65 20.70 15.86
CA GLN A 71 -16.48 22.08 15.40
C GLN A 71 -16.60 22.17 13.87
N ALA A 72 -15.86 21.33 13.13
CA ALA A 72 -15.90 21.31 11.67
C ALA A 72 -17.31 20.98 11.13
N ALA A 73 -18.04 20.07 11.77
CA ALA A 73 -19.41 19.74 11.40
C ALA A 73 -20.38 20.91 11.60
N ILE A 74 -20.27 21.63 12.71
CA ILE A 74 -21.09 22.84 12.98
C ILE A 74 -20.77 23.94 11.98
N GLU A 75 -19.48 24.21 11.73
CA GLU A 75 -19.05 25.20 10.75
C GLU A 75 -19.58 24.86 9.35
N TRP A 76 -19.55 23.57 8.95
CA TRP A 76 -20.12 23.11 7.69
C TRP A 76 -21.63 23.35 7.60
N LEU A 77 -22.40 23.03 8.66
CA LEU A 77 -23.85 23.28 8.70
C LEU A 77 -24.18 24.76 8.48
N VAL A 78 -23.50 25.65 9.21
CA VAL A 78 -23.72 27.11 9.12
C VAL A 78 -23.31 27.65 7.75
N ALA A 79 -22.15 27.24 7.24
CA ALA A 79 -21.63 27.74 5.98
C ALA A 79 -22.45 27.31 4.76
N THR A 80 -23.20 26.21 4.86
CA THR A 80 -23.98 25.64 3.75
C THR A 80 -25.49 25.64 3.98
N ASP A 81 -25.93 26.32 5.04
CA ASP A 81 -27.33 26.46 5.46
C ASP A 81 -28.06 25.10 5.52
N GLN A 82 -27.40 24.10 6.10
CA GLN A 82 -27.95 22.75 6.21
C GLN A 82 -28.79 22.61 7.48
N PRO A 83 -29.89 21.83 7.44
CA PRO A 83 -30.65 21.53 8.64
C PRO A 83 -29.81 20.73 9.64
N ILE A 84 -30.03 20.96 10.94
CA ILE A 84 -29.32 20.24 12.02
C ILE A 84 -29.48 18.72 11.89
N GLN A 85 -30.66 18.28 11.41
CA GLN A 85 -30.98 16.88 11.13
C GLN A 85 -30.07 16.22 10.09
N ALA A 86 -29.31 16.98 9.29
CA ALA A 86 -28.37 16.43 8.32
C ALA A 86 -27.30 15.53 8.97
N LEU A 87 -26.90 15.82 10.22
CA LEU A 87 -25.94 15.00 10.96
C LEU A 87 -26.52 13.66 11.45
N GLU A 88 -27.84 13.58 11.60
CA GLU A 88 -28.55 12.37 12.02
C GLU A 88 -28.84 11.43 10.84
N HIS A 89 -28.74 11.94 9.61
CA HIS A 89 -29.09 11.18 8.43
C HIS A 89 -28.15 9.96 8.25
N PRO A 90 -28.68 8.72 8.08
CA PRO A 90 -27.86 7.52 8.00
C PRO A 90 -26.79 7.56 6.89
N LYS A 91 -27.10 8.20 5.75
CA LYS A 91 -26.12 8.36 4.66
C LYS A 91 -24.97 9.30 4.99
N PHE A 92 -25.18 10.28 5.87
CA PHE A 92 -24.10 11.11 6.38
C PHE A 92 -23.16 10.27 7.27
N GLN A 93 -23.72 9.47 8.19
CA GLN A 93 -22.92 8.56 9.03
C GLN A 93 -22.14 7.54 8.20
N GLU A 94 -22.77 6.97 7.16
CA GLU A 94 -22.11 6.05 6.23
C GLU A 94 -20.93 6.72 5.51
N LEU A 95 -21.10 7.97 5.05
CA LEU A 95 -20.04 8.76 4.43
C LEU A 95 -18.84 8.95 5.37
N ILE A 96 -19.09 9.32 6.63
CA ILE A 96 -18.03 9.49 7.63
C ILE A 96 -17.33 8.15 7.92
N HIS A 97 -18.08 7.06 8.05
CA HIS A 97 -17.51 5.74 8.30
C HIS A 97 -16.67 5.22 7.11
N VAL A 98 -17.02 5.57 5.87
CA VAL A 98 -16.18 5.29 4.70
C VAL A 98 -14.93 6.17 4.72
N ALA A 99 -15.08 7.46 5.00
CA ALA A 99 -13.98 8.43 5.05
C ALA A 99 -12.94 8.10 6.13
N SER A 100 -13.37 7.65 7.32
CA SER A 100 -12.47 7.33 8.44
C SER A 100 -11.55 6.14 8.16
N ARG A 101 -11.90 5.29 7.20
CA ARG A 101 -11.09 4.14 6.76
C ARG A 101 -10.02 4.53 5.72
N ALA A 102 -10.00 5.78 5.25
CA ALA A 102 -9.05 6.21 4.24
C ALA A 102 -7.66 6.45 4.86
N THR A 103 -6.63 5.80 4.30
CA THR A 103 -5.24 5.93 4.76
C THR A 103 -4.53 7.16 4.20
N ASN A 104 -4.93 7.62 3.02
CA ASN A 104 -4.29 8.71 2.29
C ASN A 104 -5.22 9.93 2.12
N GLY A 105 -6.10 10.16 3.11
CA GLY A 105 -7.16 11.16 3.02
C GLY A 105 -8.25 10.81 2.01
N VAL A 106 -9.25 11.69 1.89
CA VAL A 106 -10.44 11.47 1.05
C VAL A 106 -10.44 12.43 -0.13
N ARG A 107 -10.61 11.90 -1.35
CA ARG A 107 -10.77 12.71 -2.56
C ARG A 107 -12.25 13.03 -2.78
N ILE A 108 -12.64 14.27 -2.51
CA ILE A 108 -14.01 14.75 -2.72
C ILE A 108 -14.22 14.99 -4.22
N PRO A 109 -15.25 14.38 -4.85
CA PRO A 109 -15.53 14.60 -6.26
C PRO A 109 -16.00 16.04 -6.51
N GLY A 110 -15.48 16.67 -7.55
CA GLY A 110 -15.96 17.99 -8.00
C GLY A 110 -17.32 17.90 -8.70
N ARG A 111 -18.00 19.05 -8.87
CA ARG A 111 -19.37 19.14 -9.43
C ARG A 111 -19.62 18.29 -10.68
N LYS A 112 -18.71 18.34 -11.67
CA LYS A 112 -18.82 17.57 -12.92
C LYS A 112 -18.74 16.06 -12.66
N GLY A 113 -17.81 15.63 -11.80
CA GLY A 113 -17.65 14.24 -11.40
C GLY A 113 -18.88 13.74 -10.64
N THR A 114 -19.36 14.51 -9.66
CA THR A 114 -20.56 14.18 -8.89
C THR A 114 -21.78 14.02 -9.80
N ARG A 115 -22.00 14.94 -10.74
CA ARG A 115 -23.13 14.84 -11.68
C ARG A 115 -23.03 13.61 -12.58
N ALA A 116 -21.84 13.32 -13.11
CA ALA A 116 -21.63 12.14 -13.94
C ALA A 116 -21.90 10.85 -13.15
N GLU A 117 -21.47 10.81 -11.89
CA GLU A 117 -21.65 9.65 -11.02
C GLU A 117 -23.11 9.42 -10.65
N ILE A 118 -23.87 10.47 -10.33
CA ILE A 118 -25.32 10.37 -10.10
C ILE A 118 -26.02 9.79 -11.33
N MET A 119 -25.72 10.33 -12.52
CA MET A 119 -26.29 9.84 -13.77
C MET A 119 -25.92 8.37 -14.03
N ARG A 120 -24.68 7.97 -13.74
CA ARG A 120 -24.22 6.59 -13.87
C ARG A 120 -24.98 5.65 -12.94
N MET A 121 -25.11 6.01 -11.65
CA MET A 121 -25.84 5.22 -10.66
C MET A 121 -27.31 5.04 -11.07
N PHE A 122 -27.95 6.12 -11.53
CA PHE A 122 -29.34 6.07 -11.99
C PHE A 122 -29.51 5.15 -13.21
N LYS A 123 -28.65 5.26 -14.21
CA LYS A 123 -28.64 4.37 -15.38
C LYS A 123 -28.49 2.90 -14.97
N ASN A 124 -27.54 2.59 -14.08
CA ASN A 124 -27.34 1.23 -13.60
C ASN A 124 -28.57 0.68 -12.87
N HIS A 125 -29.25 1.52 -12.08
CA HIS A 125 -30.49 1.15 -11.42
C HIS A 125 -31.58 0.80 -12.44
N LEU A 126 -31.79 1.64 -13.46
CA LEU A 126 -32.76 1.38 -14.53
C LEU A 126 -32.42 0.12 -15.34
N THR A 127 -31.13 -0.11 -15.65
CA THR A 127 -30.71 -1.33 -16.35
C THR A 127 -31.01 -2.57 -15.52
N ARG A 128 -30.66 -2.56 -14.22
CA ARG A 128 -30.97 -3.68 -13.33
C ARG A 128 -32.47 -3.94 -13.25
N LEU A 129 -33.27 -2.87 -13.11
CA LEU A 129 -34.72 -2.96 -13.06
C LEU A 129 -35.29 -3.56 -14.36
N ARG A 130 -34.82 -3.10 -15.52
CA ARG A 130 -35.20 -3.67 -16.82
C ARG A 130 -34.87 -5.16 -16.90
N THR A 131 -33.68 -5.56 -16.46
CA THR A 131 -33.29 -6.98 -16.46
C THR A 131 -34.22 -7.80 -15.57
N THR A 132 -34.56 -7.33 -14.37
CA THR A 132 -35.46 -8.07 -13.47
C THR A 132 -36.88 -8.18 -14.02
N LEU A 133 -37.40 -7.13 -14.66
CA LEU A 133 -38.76 -7.11 -15.18
C LEU A 133 -38.88 -7.90 -16.50
N ASN A 134 -37.87 -7.87 -17.37
CA ASN A 134 -37.89 -8.62 -18.63
C ASN A 134 -37.78 -10.14 -18.43
N VAL A 135 -37.25 -10.61 -17.30
CA VAL A 135 -37.26 -12.03 -16.94
C VAL A 135 -38.67 -12.50 -16.55
N SER A 136 -39.54 -11.58 -16.10
CA SER A 136 -40.93 -11.90 -15.73
C SER A 136 -41.83 -12.17 -16.94
N ASP A 137 -41.55 -11.58 -18.12
CA ASP A 137 -42.33 -11.81 -19.35
C ASP A 137 -42.12 -13.22 -19.94
N VAL A 138 -40.94 -13.81 -19.76
CA VAL A 138 -40.63 -15.14 -20.32
C VAL A 138 -41.30 -16.27 -19.54
N CYS A 139 -41.66 -16.03 -18.27
CA CYS A 139 -42.29 -17.05 -17.41
C CYS A 139 -43.81 -17.19 -17.63
N LEU A 140 -44.47 -16.20 -18.26
CA LEU A 140 -45.93 -16.21 -18.48
C LEU A 140 -46.37 -16.80 -19.84
N MET A 141 -45.42 -17.20 -20.70
CA MET A 141 -45.72 -17.77 -22.03
C MET A 141 -45.47 -19.29 -22.09
N SER A 142 -45.38 -19.97 -20.95
CA SER A 142 -45.25 -21.43 -20.85
C SER A 142 -46.31 -21.99 -19.89
N VAL A 143 -47.58 -21.95 -20.31
CA VAL A 143 -48.68 -22.76 -19.78
C VAL A 143 -49.52 -23.25 -20.95
#